data_AF-A0A3D0W4Y8-F1
#
_entry.id   AF-A0A3D0W4Y8-F1
#
_cell.length_a   1.000
_cell.length_b   1.000
_cell.length_c   1.000
_cell.angle_alpha   90.00
_cell.angle_beta   90.00
_cell.angle_gamma   90.00
#
_symmetry.space_group_name_H-M   'P 1'
#
loop_
_entity.id
_entity.type
_entity.pdbx_description
1 polymer ?
#
loop_
_entity_poly.entity_id
_entity_poly.type
_entity_poly.pdbx_seq_one_letter_code
_entity_poly.pdbx_strand_id
1 'polypeptide(L)'
;ADVIGLNRYIGWYTDTANLSAIEDKLTKDLNLYHEKFHKPILMTEFGADTISGFHQLPSAMFSEEFQVEFLEEYTRIFKKLPYVIGEHVWNFADFQTKQGLQRFGGNKKGVFTRERQPKMAAHFLRKSWETK
;
A
#
# COMPACT_ATOMS: atom_id res chain seq x y z
N ALA A 1 12.18 21.64 -1.05
CA ALA A 1 11.39 20.71 -0.22
C ALA A 1 12.31 20.02 0.76
N ASP A 2 11.88 19.89 2.00
CA ASP A 2 12.68 19.42 3.14
C ASP A 2 12.43 17.95 3.46
N VAL A 3 11.28 17.42 3.05
CA VAL A 3 10.88 16.00 3.13
C VAL A 3 10.58 15.50 1.72
N ILE A 4 10.88 14.23 1.45
CA ILE A 4 10.57 13.56 0.18
C ILE A 4 9.27 12.76 0.36
N GLY A 5 8.21 13.13 -0.36
CA GLY A 5 6.99 12.34 -0.47
C GLY A 5 7.09 11.35 -1.62
N LEU A 6 6.88 10.05 -1.37
CA LEU A 6 6.94 9.01 -2.41
C LEU A 6 5.66 8.18 -2.48
N ASN A 7 5.22 7.95 -3.72
CA ASN A 7 4.11 7.06 -4.07
C ASN A 7 4.68 5.79 -4.71
N ARG A 8 4.37 4.60 -4.17
CA ARG A 8 4.90 3.32 -4.67
C ARG A 8 3.86 2.21 -4.69
N TYR A 9 3.91 1.39 -5.74
CA TYR A 9 2.93 0.35 -6.05
C TYR A 9 3.59 -0.91 -6.65
N ILE A 10 4.78 -1.26 -6.14
CA ILE A 10 5.48 -2.52 -6.45
C ILE A 10 4.64 -3.66 -5.86
N GLY A 11 4.40 -4.72 -6.63
CA GLY A 11 3.43 -5.77 -6.30
C GLY A 11 2.03 -5.52 -6.87
N TRP A 12 1.72 -4.27 -7.26
CA TRP A 12 0.44 -3.91 -7.86
C TRP A 12 0.57 -3.55 -9.34
N TYR A 13 1.17 -2.40 -9.66
CA TYR A 13 1.33 -1.94 -11.04
C TYR A 13 2.59 -2.48 -11.69
N THR A 14 3.70 -2.52 -10.95
CA THR A 14 4.93 -3.22 -11.37
C THR A 14 5.04 -4.50 -10.55
N ASP A 15 5.61 -5.55 -11.12
CA ASP A 15 5.72 -6.85 -10.45
C ASP A 15 4.36 -7.34 -9.96
N THR A 16 3.37 -7.20 -10.84
CA THR A 16 1.96 -7.49 -10.59
C THR A 16 1.78 -8.87 -9.95
N ALA A 17 1.11 -8.90 -8.80
CA ALA A 17 0.87 -10.10 -7.99
C ALA A 17 2.14 -10.78 -7.40
N ASN A 18 3.32 -10.19 -7.57
CA ASN A 18 4.57 -10.72 -7.04
C ASN A 18 4.99 -9.98 -5.77
N LEU A 19 4.43 -10.39 -4.62
CA LEU A 19 4.73 -9.77 -3.33
C LEU A 19 6.20 -9.96 -2.90
N SER A 20 6.86 -11.06 -3.29
CA SER A 20 8.26 -11.31 -2.92
C SER A 20 9.24 -10.33 -3.58
N ALA A 21 8.86 -9.68 -4.68
CA ALA A 21 9.66 -8.64 -5.30
C ALA A 21 9.63 -7.30 -4.54
N ILE A 22 8.70 -7.11 -3.60
CA ILE A 22 8.51 -5.83 -2.91
C ILE A 22 9.75 -5.48 -2.08
N GLU A 23 10.27 -6.41 -1.25
CA GLU A 23 11.36 -6.13 -0.33
C GLU A 23 12.62 -5.61 -1.04
N ASP A 24 13.13 -6.35 -2.02
CA ASP A 24 14.34 -5.99 -2.73
C ASP A 24 14.18 -4.67 -3.49
N LYS A 25 13.07 -4.50 -4.21
CA LYS A 25 12.88 -3.34 -5.09
C LYS A 25 12.55 -2.08 -4.32
N LEU A 26 11.69 -2.15 -3.30
CA LEU A 26 11.32 -1.00 -2.48
C LEU A 26 12.52 -0.54 -1.65
N THR A 27 13.26 -1.47 -1.03
CA THR A 27 14.46 -1.14 -0.24
C THR A 27 15.52 -0.46 -1.12
N LYS A 28 15.77 -1.01 -2.31
CA LYS A 28 16.72 -0.41 -3.27
C LYS A 28 16.29 0.99 -3.69
N ASP A 29 15.01 1.17 -4.03
CA ASP A 29 14.49 2.48 -4.44
C ASP A 29 14.63 3.51 -3.32
N LEU A 30 14.19 3.19 -2.10
CA LEU A 30 14.26 4.10 -0.96
C LEU A 30 15.71 4.45 -0.57
N ASN A 31 16.63 3.49 -0.61
CA ASN A 31 18.06 3.75 -0.40
C ASN A 31 18.61 4.72 -1.44
N LEU A 32 18.29 4.56 -2.73
CA LEU A 32 18.76 5.46 -3.78
C LEU A 32 18.29 6.91 -3.56
N TYR A 33 17.04 7.11 -3.12
CA TYR A 33 16.56 8.46 -2.79
C TYR A 33 17.27 9.01 -1.56
N HIS A 34 17.45 8.21 -0.50
CA HIS A 34 18.12 8.66 0.70
C HIS A 34 19.59 9.01 0.43
N GLU A 35 20.34 8.14 -0.23
CA GLU A 35 21.75 8.35 -0.57
C GLU A 35 21.96 9.59 -1.41
N LYS A 36 21.03 9.89 -2.32
CA LYS A 36 21.14 11.06 -3.20
C LYS A 36 20.83 12.38 -2.50
N PHE A 37 19.84 12.40 -1.62
CA PHE A 37 19.29 13.65 -1.08
C PHE A 37 19.52 13.86 0.41
N HIS A 38 19.87 12.81 1.15
CA HIS A 38 20.06 12.80 2.61
C HIS A 38 18.90 13.45 3.38
N LYS A 39 17.66 13.19 2.93
CA LYS A 39 16.43 13.75 3.51
C LYS A 39 15.50 12.67 4.03
N PRO A 40 14.66 12.98 5.03
CA PRO A 40 13.58 12.09 5.47
C PRO A 40 12.61 11.78 4.33
N ILE A 41 12.10 10.56 4.33
CA ILE A 41 11.13 10.06 3.35
C ILE A 41 9.80 9.80 4.04
N LEU A 42 8.72 10.34 3.47
CA LEU A 42 7.34 10.03 3.82
C LEU A 42 6.73 9.22 2.67
N MET A 43 6.23 8.03 2.98
CA MET A 43 5.51 7.22 2.01
C MET A 43 4.08 7.74 1.92
N THR A 44 3.80 8.55 0.90
CA THR A 44 2.55 9.28 0.77
C THR A 44 1.44 8.45 0.14
N GLU A 45 1.80 7.44 -0.67
CA GLU A 45 0.83 6.49 -1.23
C GLU A 45 1.45 5.09 -1.41
N PHE A 46 0.71 4.08 -0.95
CA PHE A 46 0.89 2.66 -1.29
C PHE A 46 -0.42 1.92 -1.03
N GLY A 47 -0.76 0.94 -1.86
CA GLY A 47 -1.97 0.13 -1.68
C GLY A 47 -2.44 -0.62 -2.94
N ALA A 48 -3.13 -1.73 -2.72
CA ALA A 48 -3.73 -2.57 -3.77
C ALA A 48 -5.23 -2.26 -3.92
N ASP A 49 -5.79 -2.36 -5.13
CA ASP A 49 -7.27 -2.32 -5.24
C ASP A 49 -7.83 -3.61 -4.69
N THR A 50 -8.96 -3.52 -3.99
CA THR A 50 -9.57 -4.65 -3.25
C THR A 50 -11.08 -4.57 -3.31
N ILE A 51 -11.71 -5.66 -3.74
CA ILE A 51 -13.16 -5.79 -3.79
C ILE A 51 -13.62 -6.32 -2.43
N SER A 52 -14.43 -5.54 -1.71
CA SER A 52 -14.95 -5.97 -0.41
C SER A 52 -15.78 -7.24 -0.55
N GLY A 53 -15.51 -8.23 0.30
CA GLY A 53 -16.12 -9.56 0.28
C GLY A 53 -15.50 -10.53 -0.74
N PHE A 54 -14.51 -10.12 -1.54
CA PHE A 54 -13.78 -11.05 -2.40
C PHE A 54 -12.62 -11.67 -1.62
N HIS A 55 -12.72 -12.96 -1.37
CA HIS A 55 -11.75 -13.76 -0.62
C HIS A 55 -11.22 -14.89 -1.50
N GLN A 56 -9.91 -15.17 -1.42
CA GLN A 56 -9.30 -16.26 -2.18
C GLN A 56 -8.09 -16.87 -1.45
N LEU A 57 -7.93 -18.18 -1.56
CA LEU A 57 -6.73 -18.91 -1.14
C LEU A 57 -6.17 -19.74 -2.32
N PRO A 58 -4.88 -19.58 -2.69
CA PRO A 58 -3.95 -18.55 -2.21
C PRO A 58 -4.46 -17.14 -2.52
N SER A 59 -3.92 -16.13 -1.82
CA SER A 59 -4.28 -14.74 -2.05
C SER A 59 -4.11 -14.37 -3.53
N ALA A 60 -5.01 -13.52 -4.03
CA ALA A 60 -4.97 -13.08 -5.41
C ALA A 60 -5.26 -11.59 -5.47
N MET A 61 -4.77 -10.93 -6.53
CA MET A 61 -5.09 -9.51 -6.75
C MET A 61 -6.60 -9.27 -6.61
N PHE A 62 -6.94 -8.12 -6.03
CA PHE A 62 -8.30 -7.73 -5.67
C PHE A 62 -8.92 -8.44 -4.46
N SER A 63 -8.35 -9.55 -3.95
CA SER A 63 -8.84 -10.19 -2.72
C SER A 63 -8.46 -9.38 -1.47
N GLU A 64 -9.24 -9.55 -0.40
CA GLU A 64 -8.96 -8.89 0.87
C GLU A 64 -7.64 -9.36 1.49
N GLU A 65 -7.30 -10.65 1.34
CA GLU A 65 -6.03 -11.24 1.80
C GLU A 65 -4.84 -10.57 1.11
N PHE A 66 -4.91 -10.39 -0.21
CA PHE A 66 -3.82 -9.76 -0.96
C PHE A 66 -3.58 -8.31 -0.54
N GLN A 67 -4.65 -7.57 -0.16
CA GLN A 67 -4.50 -6.22 0.38
C GLN A 67 -3.70 -6.23 1.67
N VAL A 68 -4.00 -7.17 2.57
CA VAL A 68 -3.33 -7.31 3.87
C VAL A 68 -1.87 -7.69 3.66
N GLU A 69 -1.59 -8.74 2.88
CA GLU A 69 -0.22 -9.21 2.63
C GLU A 69 0.63 -8.11 1.95
N PHE A 70 0.06 -7.37 1.00
CA PHE A 70 0.72 -6.23 0.37
C PHE A 70 1.10 -5.15 1.39
N LEU A 71 0.15 -4.75 2.26
CA LEU A 71 0.39 -3.71 3.26
C LEU A 71 1.37 -4.18 4.34
N GLU A 72 1.31 -5.46 4.71
CA GLU A 72 2.24 -6.07 5.66
C GLU A 72 3.68 -5.99 5.16
N GLU A 73 3.93 -6.37 3.90
CA GLU A 73 5.26 -6.30 3.31
C GLU A 73 5.81 -4.87 3.30
N TYR A 74 5.01 -3.90 2.86
CA TYR A 74 5.39 -2.48 2.87
C TYR A 74 5.71 -1.97 4.28
N THR A 75 4.81 -2.17 5.23
CA THR A 75 4.98 -1.66 6.60
C THR A 75 6.13 -2.35 7.33
N ARG A 76 6.41 -3.63 7.05
CA ARG A 76 7.57 -4.36 7.55
C ARG A 76 8.88 -3.73 7.09
N ILE A 77 8.97 -3.34 5.82
CA ILE A 77 10.17 -2.70 5.25
C ILE A 77 10.38 -1.31 5.86
N PHE A 78 9.31 -0.52 5.98
CA PHE A 78 9.42 0.84 6.55
C PHE A 78 9.98 0.84 7.97
N LYS A 79 9.61 -0.15 8.79
CA LYS A 79 10.16 -0.32 10.15
C LYS A 79 11.69 -0.58 10.18
N LYS A 80 12.27 -1.10 9.10
CA LYS A 80 13.71 -1.38 8.99
C LYS A 80 14.53 -0.18 8.52
N LEU A 81 13.88 0.85 7.96
CA LEU A 81 14.55 1.96 7.29
C LEU A 81 14.40 3.25 8.13
N PRO A 82 15.43 3.67 8.89
CA PRO A 82 15.30 4.74 9.88
C PRO A 82 15.01 6.12 9.29
N TYR A 83 15.25 6.31 8.00
CA TYR A 83 14.98 7.53 7.27
C TYR A 83 13.56 7.60 6.69
N VAL A 84 12.78 6.52 6.81
CA VAL A 84 11.34 6.52 6.50
C VAL A 84 10.60 6.96 7.75
N ILE A 85 10.09 8.20 7.72
CA ILE A 85 9.51 8.87 8.89
C ILE A 85 7.99 8.79 8.98
N GLY A 86 7.34 8.17 8.00
CA GLY A 86 5.89 8.00 8.02
C GLY A 86 5.35 7.20 6.84
N GLU A 87 4.10 6.77 6.98
CA GLU A 87 3.38 5.98 5.99
C GLU A 87 1.91 6.44 5.93
N HIS A 88 1.43 6.77 4.75
CA HIS A 88 0.03 7.07 4.45
C HIS A 88 -0.48 6.07 3.42
N VAL A 89 -1.34 5.16 3.87
CA VAL A 89 -1.95 4.15 2.99
C VAL A 89 -2.87 4.85 1.99
N TRP A 90 -2.73 4.48 0.72
CA TRP A 90 -3.64 4.90 -0.32
C TRP A 90 -4.71 3.82 -0.53
N ASN A 91 -5.97 4.02 -0.18
CA ASN A 91 -6.61 5.25 0.31
C ASN A 91 -7.43 4.98 1.58
N PHE A 92 -7.87 6.05 2.25
CA PHE A 92 -8.81 5.93 3.36
C PHE A 92 -10.07 5.16 2.95
N ALA A 93 -10.72 5.54 1.85
CA ALA A 93 -11.95 4.89 1.39
C ALA A 93 -12.01 4.78 -0.13
N ASP A 94 -12.80 3.82 -0.63
CA ASP A 94 -13.10 3.73 -2.06
C ASP A 94 -13.74 5.04 -2.55
N PHE A 95 -13.38 5.47 -3.77
CA PHE A 95 -13.86 6.73 -4.33
C PHE A 95 -14.08 6.65 -5.84
N GLN A 96 -14.87 7.60 -6.37
CA GLN A 96 -15.25 7.59 -7.77
C GLN A 96 -14.14 8.10 -8.69
N THR A 97 -14.01 7.49 -9.86
CA THR A 97 -13.09 7.94 -10.92
C THR A 97 -13.82 8.00 -12.26
N LYS A 98 -13.17 8.53 -13.30
CA LYS A 98 -13.67 8.42 -14.68
C LYS A 98 -13.79 6.93 -15.05
N GLN A 99 -14.74 6.60 -15.92
CA GLN A 99 -14.93 5.22 -16.38
C GLN A 99 -13.68 4.70 -17.09
N GLY A 100 -13.36 3.42 -16.87
CA GLY A 100 -12.24 2.74 -17.53
C GLY A 100 -12.17 1.27 -17.12
N LEU A 101 -11.56 0.44 -17.97
CA LEU A 101 -11.44 -1.01 -17.75
C LEU A 101 -10.69 -1.37 -16.46
N GLN A 102 -9.80 -0.50 -15.99
CA GLN A 102 -9.01 -0.69 -14.77
C GLN A 102 -9.69 -0.13 -13.50
N ARG A 103 -10.93 0.39 -13.62
CA ARG A 103 -11.65 1.09 -12.54
C ARG A 103 -13.01 0.44 -12.30
N PHE A 104 -13.02 -0.65 -11.55
CA PHE A 104 -14.22 -1.42 -11.24
C PHE A 104 -15.15 -0.65 -10.28
N GLY A 105 -16.07 0.15 -10.85
CA GLY A 105 -16.95 1.03 -10.08
C GLY A 105 -16.19 2.11 -9.29
N GLY A 106 -15.06 2.59 -9.82
CA GLY A 106 -14.20 3.58 -9.19
C GLY A 106 -12.80 3.05 -8.85
N ASN A 107 -12.11 3.75 -7.93
CA ASN A 107 -10.90 3.27 -7.29
C ASN A 107 -11.27 2.47 -6.05
N LYS A 108 -10.70 1.26 -5.93
CA LYS A 108 -11.01 0.30 -4.88
C LYS A 108 -9.84 0.06 -3.92
N LYS A 109 -8.86 0.97 -3.89
CA LYS A 109 -7.72 0.91 -2.98
C LYS A 109 -8.05 1.30 -1.54
N GLY A 110 -9.29 1.68 -1.27
CA GLY A 110 -9.75 2.03 0.06
C GLY A 110 -9.51 0.89 1.06
N VAL A 111 -9.07 1.23 2.26
CA VAL A 111 -9.09 0.31 3.41
C VAL A 111 -10.50 0.22 4.01
N PHE A 112 -11.33 1.24 3.74
CA PHE A 112 -12.78 1.22 3.89
C PHE A 112 -13.47 1.24 2.52
N THR A 113 -14.70 0.73 2.45
CA THR A 113 -15.60 0.97 1.33
C THR A 113 -16.02 2.44 1.27
N ARG A 114 -16.69 2.84 0.18
CA ARG A 114 -17.24 4.19 0.05
C ARG A 114 -18.29 4.49 1.12
N GLU A 115 -19.00 3.48 1.60
CA GLU A 115 -19.99 3.55 2.69
C GLU A 115 -19.35 3.37 4.07
N ARG A 116 -18.00 3.45 4.15
CA ARG A 116 -17.20 3.37 5.38
C ARG A 116 -17.28 2.03 6.11
N GLN A 117 -17.61 0.96 5.39
CA GLN A 117 -17.48 -0.40 5.92
C GLN A 117 -16.01 -0.82 5.87
N PRO A 118 -15.45 -1.41 6.96
CA PRO A 118 -14.06 -1.82 6.99
C PRO A 118 -13.82 -3.05 6.10
N LYS A 119 -12.71 -3.05 5.36
CA LYS A 119 -12.12 -4.27 4.78
C LYS A 119 -11.15 -4.89 5.80
N MET A 120 -10.64 -6.09 5.55
CA MET A 120 -9.61 -6.75 6.38
C MET A 120 -8.40 -5.84 6.62
N ALA A 121 -7.99 -5.06 5.62
CA ALA A 121 -6.88 -4.11 5.74
C ALA A 121 -7.07 -3.06 6.85
N ALA A 122 -8.31 -2.60 7.12
CA ALA A 122 -8.55 -1.64 8.20
C ALA A 122 -8.23 -2.25 9.58
N HIS A 123 -8.56 -3.53 9.78
CA HIS A 123 -8.26 -4.25 11.02
C HIS A 123 -6.76 -4.53 11.16
N PHE A 124 -6.09 -4.89 10.06
CA PHE A 124 -4.63 -5.04 10.02
C PHE A 124 -3.92 -3.73 10.42
N LEU A 125 -4.29 -2.62 9.79
CA LEU A 125 -3.66 -1.31 10.04
C LEU A 125 -3.88 -0.84 11.48
N ARG A 126 -5.10 -1.01 12.01
CA ARG A 126 -5.38 -0.73 13.42
C ARG A 126 -4.40 -1.47 14.33
N LYS A 127 -4.25 -2.79 14.15
CA LYS A 127 -3.32 -3.59 14.96
C LYS A 127 -1.87 -3.14 14.79
N SER A 128 -1.43 -2.89 13.54
CA SER A 128 -0.06 -2.49 13.24
C SER A 128 0.31 -1.13 13.87
N TRP A 129 -0.61 -0.17 13.81
CA TRP A 129 -0.40 1.19 14.34
C TRP A 129 -0.52 1.29 15.87
N GLU A 130 -1.33 0.44 16.51
CA GLU A 130 -1.39 0.37 17.98
C GLU A 130 -0.09 -0.18 18.60
N THR A 131 0.68 -0.97 17.84
CA THR A 131 1.93 -1.61 18.31
C THR A 131 3.22 -0.91 17.85
N LYS A 132 3.11 0.29 17.29
CA LYS A 132 4.24 1.04 16.72
C LYS A 132 4.93 1.94 17.74
#